data_AF-A0A1X1MM81-F1
#
_entry.id   AF-A0A1X1MM81-F1
#
_cell.length_a   1.000
_cell.length_b   1.000
_cell.length_c   1.000
_cell.angle_alpha   90.00
_cell.angle_beta   90.00
_cell.angle_gamma   90.00
#
_symmetry.space_group_name_H-M   'P 1'
#
loop_
_entity.id
_entity.type
_entity.pdbx_description
1 polymer ?
#
loop_
_entity_poly.entity_id
_entity_poly.type
_entity_poly.pdbx_seq_one_letter_code
_entity_poly.pdbx_strand_id
1 'polypeptide(L)' 'MSTAAELRPARGQWTARDLDALPLLTDLPTAASILNMGTTKARELARTGQFPVRLIKHGERYAVPVAALRRLLVEADQ' A
#
# COMPACT_ATOMS: atom_id res chain seq x y z
N MET A 1 -14.81 16.62 3.86
CA MET A 1 -14.31 15.33 3.33
C MET A 1 -12.89 15.10 3.85
N SER A 2 -12.79 14.89 5.16
CA SER A 2 -11.56 14.54 5.88
C SER A 2 -11.88 13.32 6.76
N THR A 3 -10.83 12.64 7.21
CA THR A 3 -10.79 11.43 8.08
C THR A 3 -10.57 10.10 7.37
N ALA A 4 -9.41 10.00 6.69
CA ALA A 4 -8.55 8.81 6.72
C ALA A 4 -7.26 9.05 7.54
N ALA A 5 -7.14 10.23 8.17
CA ALA A 5 -6.21 10.44 9.27
C ALA A 5 -6.87 9.78 10.50
N GLU A 6 -6.31 8.75 11.15
CA GLU A 6 -5.01 8.76 11.83
C GLU A 6 -4.36 7.36 11.96
N LEU A 7 -4.46 6.48 10.97
CA LEU A 7 -3.60 5.29 10.95
C LEU A 7 -2.24 5.66 10.38
N ARG A 8 -1.33 6.10 11.26
CA ARG A 8 0.08 6.38 10.92
C ARG A 8 1.03 5.55 11.79
N PRO A 9 0.97 4.20 11.72
CA PRO A 9 2.03 3.39 12.29
C PRO A 9 3.38 3.73 11.63
N ALA A 10 4.48 3.42 12.31
CA ALA A 10 5.79 3.57 11.70
C ALA A 10 5.91 2.67 10.46
N ARG A 11 6.85 2.99 9.56
CA ARG A 11 7.07 2.21 8.34
C ARG A 11 7.27 0.73 8.68
N GLY A 12 6.54 -0.15 7.98
CA GLY A 12 6.59 -1.59 8.20
C GLY A 12 5.94 -2.10 9.49
N GLN A 13 5.37 -1.22 10.32
CA GLN A 13 4.73 -1.59 11.60
C GLN A 13 3.19 -1.63 11.51
N TRP A 14 2.67 -2.12 10.38
CA TRP A 14 1.23 -2.24 10.17
C TRP A 14 0.69 -3.53 10.80
N THR A 15 -0.43 -3.45 11.49
CA THR A 15 -1.15 -4.63 12.01
C THR A 15 -2.32 -5.01 11.10
N ALA A 16 -2.85 -6.23 11.25
CA ALA A 16 -4.04 -6.66 10.54
C ALA A 16 -5.24 -5.74 10.77
N ARG A 17 -5.40 -5.22 12.00
CA ARG A 17 -6.45 -4.27 12.37
C ARG A 17 -6.32 -2.94 11.64
N ASP A 18 -5.09 -2.46 11.45
CA ASP A 18 -4.84 -1.22 10.71
C ASP A 18 -5.23 -1.37 9.23
N LEU A 19 -4.99 -2.55 8.65
CA LEU A 19 -5.38 -2.86 7.28
C LEU A 19 -6.90 -2.93 7.10
N ASP A 20 -7.62 -3.46 8.09
CA ASP A 20 -9.09 -3.55 8.06
C ASP A 20 -9.78 -2.17 8.11
N ALA A 21 -9.11 -1.17 8.68
CA ALA A 21 -9.61 0.19 8.79
C ALA A 21 -9.22 1.08 7.60
N LEU A 22 -8.44 0.57 6.64
CA LEU A 22 -8.14 1.31 5.41
C LEU A 22 -9.37 1.37 4.48
N PRO A 23 -9.52 2.45 3.69
CA PRO A 23 -10.45 2.47 2.57
C PRO A 23 -10.12 1.37 1.55
N LEU A 24 -11.04 1.06 0.63
CA LEU A 24 -10.81 0.05 -0.43
C LEU A 24 -9.52 0.26 -1.24
N LEU A 25 -9.09 1.51 -1.36
CA LEU A 25 -7.88 1.93 -2.05
C LEU A 25 -6.99 2.72 -1.09
N THR A 26 -5.68 2.55 -1.23
CA THR A 26 -4.66 3.37 -0.57
C THR A 26 -3.69 3.98 -1.59
N ASP A 27 -2.79 4.86 -1.14
CA ASP A 27 -1.78 5.46 -2.01
C ASP A 27 -0.48 4.64 -2.07
N LEU A 28 0.35 4.92 -3.08
CA LEU A 28 1.61 4.22 -3.28
C LEU A 28 2.59 4.36 -2.09
N PRO A 29 2.76 5.54 -1.45
CA PRO A 29 3.58 5.66 -0.24
C PRO A 29 3.09 4.79 0.93
N THR A 30 1.79 4.66 1.13
CA THR A 30 1.21 3.83 2.18
C THR A 30 1.39 2.35 1.87
N ALA A 31 1.13 1.93 0.63
CA ALA A 31 1.43 0.57 0.17
C ALA A 31 2.92 0.22 0.31
N ALA A 32 3.81 1.16 0.00
CA ALA A 32 5.24 1.01 0.20
C ALA A 32 5.60 0.80 1.67
N SER A 33 4.99 1.60 2.56
CA SER A 33 5.15 1.48 4.00
C SER A 33 4.71 0.12 4.53
N ILE A 34 3.55 -0.35 4.08
CA ILE A 34 3.01 -1.69 4.41
C ILE A 34 4.00 -2.79 3.99
N LEU A 35 4.56 -2.69 2.79
CA LEU A 35 5.53 -3.67 2.24
C LEU A 35 6.98 -3.42 2.69
N ASN A 36 7.18 -2.65 3.77
CA ASN A 36 8.48 -2.29 4.34
C ASN A 36 9.51 -1.76 3.30
N MET A 37 9.06 -0.93 2.35
CA MET A 37 9.91 -0.32 1.32
C MET A 37 9.86 1.21 1.35
N GLY A 38 10.95 1.83 0.90
CA GLY A 38 11.02 3.28 0.72
C GLY A 38 10.21 3.76 -0.48
N THR A 39 9.71 5.00 -0.40
CA THR A 39 8.90 5.63 -1.47
C THR A 39 9.63 5.75 -2.81
N THR A 40 10.95 5.97 -2.79
CA THR A 40 11.78 5.99 -4.01
C THR A 40 11.73 4.66 -4.74
N LYS A 41 11.93 3.54 -4.03
CA LYS A 41 11.89 2.20 -4.62
C LYS A 41 10.48 1.85 -5.11
N ALA A 42 9.46 2.20 -4.33
CA ALA A 42 8.07 2.00 -4.73
C ALA A 42 7.72 2.74 -6.03
N ARG A 43 8.16 4.01 -6.18
CA ARG A 43 7.95 4.79 -7.40
C ARG A 43 8.70 4.22 -8.60
N GLU A 44 9.92 3.74 -8.40
CA GLU A 44 10.70 3.05 -9.43
C GLU A 44 9.95 1.80 -9.94
N LEU A 45 9.57 0.91 -9.03
CA LEU A 45 8.82 -0.31 -9.35
C LEU A 45 7.47 -0.01 -9.99
N ALA A 46 6.76 1.03 -9.53
CA ALA A 46 5.50 1.45 -10.13
C ALA A 46 5.67 1.92 -11.57
N ARG A 47 6.73 2.70 -11.86
CA ARG A 47 7.03 3.17 -13.23
C ARG A 47 7.44 2.03 -14.15
N THR A 48 8.18 1.05 -13.65
CA THR A 48 8.63 -0.10 -14.44
C THR A 48 7.59 -1.23 -14.52
N GLY A 49 6.42 -1.07 -13.88
CA GLY A 49 5.37 -2.10 -13.86
C GLY A 49 5.72 -3.32 -13.00
N GLN A 50 6.73 -3.22 -12.13
CA GLN A 50 7.25 -4.30 -11.29
C GLN A 50 6.83 -4.19 -9.82
N PHE A 51 5.85 -3.34 -9.51
CA PHE A 51 5.33 -3.26 -8.15
C PHE A 51 4.65 -4.60 -7.77
N PRO A 52 4.81 -5.11 -6.53
CA PRO A 52 4.37 -6.47 -6.18
C PRO A 52 2.87 -6.74 -6.30
N VAL A 53 2.05 -5.69 -6.36
CA VAL A 53 0.61 -5.78 -6.56
C VAL A 53 0.16 -4.92 -7.74
N ARG A 54 -0.99 -5.26 -8.32
CA ARG A 54 -1.60 -4.46 -9.38
C ARG A 54 -1.87 -3.03 -8.89
N LEU A 55 -1.32 -2.07 -9.62
CA LEU A 55 -1.58 -0.65 -9.42
C LEU A 55 -2.68 -0.16 -10.37
N ILE A 56 -3.51 0.75 -9.88
CA ILE A 56 -4.45 1.52 -10.71
C ILE A 56 -3.80 2.89 -10.94
N LYS A 57 -3.46 3.20 -12.19
CA LYS A 57 -2.89 4.50 -12.55
C LYS A 57 -4.00 5.46 -12.95
N HIS A 58 -4.14 6.57 -12.24
CA HIS A 58 -5.04 7.67 -12.59
C HIS A 58 -4.20 8.94 -12.79
N GLY A 59 -3.92 9.27 -14.06
CA GLY A 59 -2.99 10.36 -14.41
C GLY A 59 -1.60 10.12 -13.80
N GLU A 60 -1.13 11.09 -13.00
CA GLU A 60 0.17 11.04 -12.31
C GLU A 60 0.15 10.29 -10.97
N ARG A 61 -1.02 9.85 -10.51
CA ARG A 61 -1.19 9.18 -9.22
C ARG A 61 -1.43 7.68 -9.40
N TYR A 62 -0.96 6.92 -8.42
CA TYR A 62 -1.24 5.51 -8.29
C TYR A 62 -2.17 5.29 -7.09
N ALA A 63 -3.22 4.51 -7.32
CA ALA A 63 -4.06 3.93 -6.28
C ALA A 63 -3.78 2.43 -6.17
N VAL A 64 -3.72 1.92 -4.95
CA VAL A 64 -3.37 0.55 -4.63
C VAL A 64 -4.57 -0.13 -3.95
N PRO A 65 -5.15 -1.18 -4.56
CA PRO A 65 -6.22 -1.92 -3.91
C PRO A 65 -5.75 -2.60 -2.62
N VAL A 66 -6.40 -2.31 -1.50
CA VAL A 66 -6.04 -2.92 -0.20
C VAL A 66 -6.22 -4.43 -0.22
N ALA A 67 -7.22 -4.94 -0.94
CA ALA A 67 -7.42 -6.37 -1.13
C ALA A 67 -6.22 -7.07 -1.78
N ALA A 68 -5.50 -6.40 -2.68
CA ALA A 68 -4.31 -6.96 -3.31
C ALA A 68 -3.13 -7.02 -2.32
N LEU A 69 -2.96 -5.98 -1.51
CA LEU A 69 -1.96 -5.95 -0.43
C LEU A 69 -2.24 -7.03 0.63
N ARG A 70 -3.51 -7.22 1.04
CA ARG A 70 -3.88 -8.25 2.01
C ARG A 70 -3.54 -9.65 1.52
N ARG A 71 -3.86 -9.98 0.26
CA ARG A 71 -3.51 -11.30 -0.31
C ARG A 71 -2.01 -11.55 -0.25
N LEU A 72 -1.21 -10.57 -0.67
CA LEU A 72 0.25 -10.66 -0.66
C LEU A 72 0.83 -10.88 0.75
N LEU A 73 0.28 -10.24 1.78
CA LEU A 73 0.76 -10.39 3.16
C LEU A 73 0.33 -11.70 3.81
N VAL A 74 -0.88 -12.20 3.51
CA VAL A 74 -1.37 -13.49 4.04
C VAL A 74 -0.59 -14.67 3.43
N GLU A 75 -0.06 -14.53 2.21
CA GLU A 75 0.83 -15.53 1.60
C GLU A 75 2.25 -15.54 2.17
N ALA A 76 2.71 -14.48 2.84
CA ALA A 76 4.05 -14.39 3.40
C ALA A 76 4.19 -15.00 4.82
N ASP A 77 3.06 -15.28 5.48
CA ASP A 77 2.96 -15.86 6.84
C ASP A 77 2.63 -17.37 6.84
N GLN A 78 2.63 -18.03 5.68
CA GLN A 78 2.52 -19.48 5.51
C GLN A 78 3.89 -20.09 5.21
#